data_AF-A0A1V6FU68-F1
#
_entry.id   AF-A0A1V6FU68-F1
#
_cell.length_a   1.000
_cell.length_b   1.000
_cell.length_c   1.000
_cell.angle_alpha   90.00
_cell.angle_beta   90.00
_cell.angle_gamma   90.00
#
_symmetry.space_group_name_H-M   'P 1'
#
loop_
_entity.id
_entity.type
_entity.pdbx_description
1 polymer ?
#
loop_
_entity_poly.entity_id
_entity_poly.type
_entity_poly.pdbx_seq_one_letter_code
_entity_poly.pdbx_strand_id
1 'polypeptide(L)'
;MSRVKTVIPSDFPMLGSPWLVSGIASLLGRSRLANVVPPFANLIISNVAGIPVPLYYAGASVACYYPVSIPAHSMALNVTVQSYNGRLDYGLIACRRTLPDVNDLGDYLLAEHQTLLARAQAHEKESENVKAPAPAMIESAPPATTVTRSRGKTERKLKLVADTAAAPRKRAAARTRRAG
;
A
#
# COMPACT_ATOMS: atom_id res chain seq x y z
N MET A 1 -26.32 -27.54 18.27
CA MET A 1 -25.10 -26.80 17.88
C MET A 1 -24.78 -25.79 18.99
N SER A 2 -24.12 -26.23 20.07
CA SER A 2 -23.90 -25.39 21.25
C SER A 2 -22.90 -26.04 22.22
N ARG A 3 -21.67 -26.32 21.79
CA ARG A 3 -20.67 -26.96 22.68
C ARG A 3 -19.20 -26.65 22.37
N VAL A 4 -18.87 -25.41 22.00
CA VAL A 4 -17.46 -25.00 21.79
C VAL A 4 -17.13 -23.61 22.36
N LYS A 5 -17.99 -23.01 23.21
CA LYS A 5 -17.76 -21.67 23.79
C LYS A 5 -17.14 -21.66 25.19
N THR A 6 -16.69 -22.80 25.72
CA THR A 6 -16.29 -22.92 27.14
C THR A 6 -14.81 -23.26 27.37
N VAL A 7 -13.93 -22.98 26.40
CA VAL A 7 -12.47 -23.20 26.54
C VAL A 7 -11.68 -21.88 26.49
N ILE A 8 -12.32 -20.77 26.88
CA ILE A 8 -11.61 -19.56 27.27
C ILE A 8 -12.03 -19.31 28.73
N PRO A 9 -11.17 -19.62 29.71
CA PRO A 9 -11.42 -19.25 31.09
C PRO A 9 -11.23 -17.73 31.18
N SER A 10 -12.32 -16.99 31.06
CA SER A 10 -12.36 -15.52 31.18
C SER A 10 -12.15 -15.04 32.62
N ASP A 11 -12.17 -15.96 33.58
CA ASP A 11 -12.25 -15.65 35.02
C ASP A 11 -11.07 -16.23 35.82
N PHE A 12 -9.87 -16.20 35.26
CA PHE A 12 -8.67 -16.38 36.10
C PHE A 12 -8.27 -14.99 36.63
N PRO A 13 -8.33 -14.74 37.96
CA PRO A 13 -7.83 -13.50 38.53
C PRO A 13 -6.32 -13.48 38.31
N MET A 14 -5.95 -12.79 37.25
CA MET A 14 -4.60 -12.65 36.74
C MET A 14 -3.77 -11.73 37.66
N LEU A 15 -3.81 -11.93 38.99
CA LEU A 15 -3.03 -11.14 39.97
C LEU A 15 -1.53 -11.13 39.63
N GLY A 16 -1.03 -12.19 39.01
CA GLY A 16 0.35 -12.28 38.51
C GLY A 16 0.54 -11.98 37.02
N SER A 17 -0.52 -11.81 36.23
CA SER A 17 -0.34 -11.62 34.78
C SER A 17 0.18 -10.25 34.39
N PRO A 18 -0.17 -9.13 35.06
CA PRO A 18 0.50 -7.87 34.78
C PRO A 18 2.01 -8.01 34.98
N TRP A 19 2.44 -8.75 36.01
CA TRP A 19 3.84 -9.04 36.28
C TRP A 19 4.46 -10.00 35.26
N LEU A 20 3.75 -11.05 34.84
CA LEU A 20 4.23 -12.00 33.84
C LEU A 20 4.33 -11.34 32.45
N VAL A 21 3.31 -10.60 32.02
CA VAL A 21 3.28 -9.85 30.77
C VAL A 21 4.35 -8.76 30.80
N SER A 22 4.47 -8.03 31.90
CA SER A 22 5.53 -7.02 32.07
C SER A 22 6.93 -7.64 32.11
N GLY A 23 7.08 -8.82 32.70
CA GLY A 23 8.33 -9.59 32.73
C GLY A 23 8.73 -10.07 31.33
N ILE A 24 7.80 -10.67 30.58
CA ILE A 24 8.01 -11.09 29.19
C ILE A 24 8.30 -9.88 28.30
N ALA A 25 7.53 -8.79 28.42
CA ALA A 25 7.74 -7.56 27.66
C ALA A 25 9.10 -6.92 27.97
N SER A 26 9.50 -6.91 29.25
CA SER A 26 10.82 -6.41 29.69
C SER A 26 11.96 -7.28 29.14
N LEU A 27 11.78 -8.60 29.14
CA LEU A 27 12.77 -9.53 28.58
C LEU A 27 12.90 -9.30 27.06
N LEU A 28 11.78 -9.24 26.34
CA LEU A 28 11.76 -8.96 24.90
C LEU A 28 12.39 -7.60 24.58
N GLY A 29 12.04 -6.54 25.31
CA GLY A 29 12.61 -5.21 25.12
C GLY A 29 14.12 -5.15 25.39
N ARG A 30 14.63 -5.89 26.37
CA ARG A 30 16.07 -5.92 26.71
C ARG A 30 16.88 -6.91 25.87
N SER A 31 16.25 -7.96 25.36
CA SER A 31 16.90 -9.05 24.61
C SER A 31 17.56 -8.61 23.30
N ARG A 32 17.30 -7.38 22.81
CA ARG A 32 17.76 -6.89 21.50
C ARG A 32 17.35 -7.77 20.33
N LEU A 33 16.41 -8.71 20.51
CA LEU A 33 15.93 -9.60 19.44
C LEU A 33 15.40 -8.82 18.23
N ALA A 34 14.78 -7.66 18.47
CA ALA A 34 14.33 -6.75 17.43
C ALA A 34 15.46 -6.21 16.51
N ASN A 35 16.73 -6.35 16.89
CA ASN A 35 17.88 -5.96 16.06
C ASN A 35 18.40 -7.10 15.17
N VAL A 36 17.98 -8.34 15.41
CA VAL A 36 18.43 -9.53 14.67
C VAL A 36 17.34 -10.06 13.74
N VAL A 37 16.08 -9.75 14.03
CA VAL A 37 14.96 -10.07 13.16
C VAL A 37 15.01 -9.17 11.91
N PRO A 38 14.94 -9.75 10.69
CA PRO A 38 14.88 -8.97 9.47
C PRO A 38 13.69 -7.98 9.47
N PRO A 39 13.85 -6.76 8.90
CA PRO A 39 12.74 -5.83 8.75
C PRO A 39 11.58 -6.46 7.97
N PHE A 40 10.35 -6.25 8.44
CA PHE A 40 9.15 -6.68 7.72
C PHE A 40 8.90 -5.86 6.44
N ALA A 41 9.35 -4.60 6.41
CA ALA A 41 9.27 -3.70 5.27
C ALA A 41 10.40 -2.66 5.34
N ASN A 42 10.75 -2.03 4.20
CA ASN A 42 11.75 -0.97 4.15
C ASN A 42 11.22 0.36 4.69
N LEU A 43 9.94 0.67 4.39
CA LEU A 43 9.23 1.86 4.82
C LEU A 43 7.73 1.57 4.84
N ILE A 44 6.98 2.42 5.54
CA ILE A 44 5.51 2.36 5.59
C ILE A 44 4.96 3.54 4.80
N ILE A 45 3.98 3.29 3.92
CA ILE A 45 3.17 4.33 3.29
C ILE A 45 1.71 4.07 3.64
N SER A 46 1.04 5.07 4.20
CA SER A 46 -0.40 5.06 4.43
C SER A 46 -1.07 6.19 3.65
N ASN A 47 -2.26 5.92 3.12
CA ASN A 47 -3.10 6.90 2.44
C ASN A 47 -4.48 6.90 3.09
N VAL A 48 -4.87 8.04 3.64
CA VAL A 48 -6.14 8.22 4.34
C VAL A 48 -6.97 9.24 3.58
N ALA A 49 -8.13 8.82 3.08
CA ALA A 49 -9.09 9.75 2.51
C ALA A 49 -9.61 10.65 3.64
N GLY A 50 -9.39 11.96 3.54
CA GLY A 50 -9.96 12.93 4.46
C GLY A 50 -11.15 13.67 3.86
N ILE A 51 -11.47 14.80 4.49
CA ILE A 51 -12.75 15.49 4.29
C ILE A 51 -12.64 16.42 3.07
N PRO A 52 -13.58 16.33 2.09
CA PRO A 52 -13.51 17.13 0.86
C PRO A 52 -14.06 18.56 1.01
N VAL A 53 -14.55 18.92 2.19
CA VAL A 53 -15.10 20.26 2.49
C VAL A 53 -14.18 21.05 3.42
N PRO A 54 -14.14 22.39 3.32
CA PRO A 54 -13.36 23.22 4.22
C PRO A 54 -13.91 23.13 5.66
N LEU A 55 -13.01 23.17 6.64
CA LEU A 55 -13.33 23.06 8.06
C LEU A 55 -12.93 24.36 8.77
N TYR A 56 -13.67 24.69 9.82
CA TYR A 56 -13.45 25.89 10.59
C TYR A 56 -13.45 25.59 12.09
N TYR A 57 -12.60 26.27 12.84
CA TYR A 57 -12.57 26.25 14.30
C TYR A 57 -12.68 27.69 14.81
N ALA A 58 -13.74 28.00 15.57
CA ALA A 58 -14.02 29.34 16.07
C ALA A 58 -13.95 30.46 15.00
N GLY A 59 -14.41 30.16 13.78
CA GLY A 59 -14.37 31.06 12.63
C GLY A 59 -13.04 31.09 11.85
N ALA A 60 -11.98 30.46 12.35
CA ALA A 60 -10.72 30.30 11.63
C ALA A 60 -10.77 29.09 10.70
N SER A 61 -10.34 29.25 9.45
CA SER A 61 -10.25 28.15 8.48
C SER A 61 -9.06 27.24 8.79
N VAL A 62 -9.27 25.91 8.72
CA VAL A 62 -8.19 24.94 8.82
C VAL A 62 -7.34 25.00 7.55
N ALA A 63 -6.06 25.33 7.69
CA ALA A 63 -5.17 25.52 6.55
C ALA A 63 -4.65 24.20 5.97
N CYS A 64 -4.33 23.23 6.83
CA CYS A 64 -3.65 21.98 6.48
C CYS A 64 -3.81 20.92 7.58
N TYR A 65 -3.65 19.65 7.21
CA TYR A 65 -3.60 18.50 8.10
C TYR A 65 -2.25 17.78 7.96
N TYR A 66 -1.32 17.98 8.90
CA TYR A 66 -0.04 17.24 8.88
C TYR A 66 -0.13 15.99 9.78
N PRO A 67 -0.27 14.79 9.21
CA PRO A 67 -0.36 13.57 10.01
C PRO A 67 0.99 13.25 10.67
N VAL A 68 0.95 12.88 11.95
CA VAL A 68 2.11 12.41 12.71
C VAL A 68 1.92 10.93 13.00
N SER A 69 2.70 10.09 12.32
CA SER A 69 2.70 8.64 12.49
C SER A 69 3.88 8.18 13.36
N ILE A 70 3.90 6.90 13.72
CA ILE A 70 4.91 6.33 14.63
C ILE A 70 5.86 5.45 13.81
N PRO A 71 7.17 5.77 13.74
CA PRO A 71 8.16 4.86 13.20
C PRO A 71 8.39 3.72 14.20
N ALA A 72 8.49 2.49 13.71
CA ALA A 72 8.74 1.31 14.53
C ALA A 72 10.17 0.79 14.36
N HIS A 73 10.57 -0.14 15.22
CA HIS A 73 11.85 -0.82 15.05
C HIS A 73 11.91 -1.46 13.67
N SER A 74 13.08 -1.36 13.02
CA SER A 74 13.35 -1.78 11.63
C SER A 74 12.75 -0.90 10.50
N MET A 75 11.90 0.09 10.81
CA MET A 75 11.31 1.01 9.82
C MET A 75 11.56 2.46 10.23
N ALA A 76 12.66 3.02 9.70
CA ALA A 76 13.14 4.34 10.09
C ALA A 76 12.35 5.51 9.46
N LEU A 77 11.51 5.25 8.46
CA LEU A 77 10.68 6.24 7.76
C LEU A 77 9.23 5.73 7.67
N ASN A 78 8.29 6.59 8.03
CA ASN A 78 6.86 6.40 7.84
C ASN A 78 6.31 7.61 7.07
N VAL A 79 5.64 7.34 5.95
CA VAL A 79 5.00 8.33 5.09
C VAL A 79 3.50 8.18 5.25
N THR A 80 2.82 9.25 5.66
CA THR A 80 1.36 9.28 5.73
C THR A 80 0.83 10.38 4.83
N VAL A 81 -0.07 10.02 3.93
CA VAL A 81 -0.75 10.94 3.02
C VAL A 81 -2.19 11.05 3.47
N GLN A 82 -2.70 12.27 3.58
CA GLN A 82 -4.09 12.53 3.88
C GLN A 82 -4.67 13.56 2.91
N SER A 83 -5.86 13.30 2.37
CA SER A 83 -6.54 14.30 1.54
C SER A 83 -7.34 15.29 2.39
N TYR A 84 -7.33 16.57 2.03
CA TYR A 84 -8.13 17.61 2.68
C TYR A 84 -8.51 18.69 1.67
N ASN A 85 -9.81 18.97 1.54
CA ASN A 85 -10.34 20.08 0.72
C ASN A 85 -9.68 20.19 -0.68
N GLY A 86 -9.61 19.06 -1.41
CA GLY A 86 -9.03 18.99 -2.76
C GLY A 86 -7.49 19.02 -2.81
N ARG A 87 -6.80 18.94 -1.67
CA ARG A 87 -5.34 18.91 -1.55
C ARG A 87 -4.88 17.61 -0.88
N LEU A 88 -3.60 17.27 -1.06
CA LEU A 88 -2.94 16.18 -0.34
C LEU A 88 -1.92 16.78 0.62
N ASP A 89 -2.05 16.42 1.89
CA ASP A 89 -1.08 16.75 2.92
C ASP A 89 -0.23 15.52 3.25
N TYR A 90 1.08 15.74 3.38
CA TYR A 90 2.08 14.68 3.59
C TYR A 90 2.70 14.82 4.98
N GLY A 91 2.76 13.72 5.73
CA GLY A 91 3.50 13.57 6.97
C GLY A 91 4.68 12.63 6.77
N LEU A 92 5.89 13.13 6.98
CA LEU A 92 7.13 12.35 6.94
C LEU A 92 7.71 12.27 8.34
N ILE A 93 7.56 11.11 8.99
CA ILE A 93 8.13 10.88 10.31
C ILE A 93 9.30 9.92 10.19
N ALA A 94 10.48 10.35 10.64
CA ALA A 94 11.70 9.58 10.51
C ALA A 94 12.57 9.59 11.77
N CYS A 95 13.35 8.53 11.94
CA CYS A 95 14.40 8.47 12.95
C CYS A 95 15.59 9.33 12.50
N ARG A 96 15.82 10.47 13.16
CA ARG A 96 16.87 11.44 12.82
C ARG A 96 18.28 10.84 12.73
N ARG A 97 18.57 9.77 13.48
CA ARG A 97 19.87 9.08 13.46
C ARG A 97 20.06 8.24 12.19
N THR A 98 18.99 7.69 11.63
CA THR A 98 19.04 6.82 10.46
C THR A 98 18.81 7.60 9.17
N LEU A 99 17.91 8.61 9.21
CA LEU A 99 17.57 9.46 8.08
C LEU A 99 17.74 10.94 8.50
N PRO A 100 18.98 11.48 8.46
CA PRO A 100 19.26 12.83 8.91
C PRO A 100 18.71 13.94 8.01
N ASP A 101 18.41 13.60 6.77
CA ASP A 101 18.10 14.42 5.60
C ASP A 101 16.62 14.30 5.19
N VAL A 102 15.72 14.07 6.15
CA VAL A 102 14.28 13.93 5.89
C VAL A 102 13.65 15.17 5.24
N ASN A 103 14.22 16.35 5.46
CA ASN A 103 13.73 17.59 4.84
C ASN A 103 14.00 17.59 3.33
N ASP A 104 15.21 17.20 2.92
CA ASP A 104 15.60 17.09 1.51
C ASP A 104 14.67 16.09 0.78
N LEU A 105 14.34 14.97 1.44
CA LEU A 105 13.34 14.02 0.93
C LEU A 105 11.96 14.69 0.74
N GLY A 106 11.56 15.56 1.66
CA GLY A 106 10.33 16.35 1.55
C GLY A 106 10.34 17.29 0.33
N ASP A 107 11.47 17.95 0.07
CA ASP A 107 11.64 18.83 -1.08
C ASP A 107 11.58 18.04 -2.41
N TYR A 108 12.23 16.86 -2.46
CA TYR A 108 12.16 15.98 -3.63
C TYR A 108 10.74 15.46 -3.88
N LEU A 109 10.03 15.07 -2.81
CA LEU A 109 8.63 14.64 -2.89
C LEU A 109 7.73 15.75 -3.44
N LEU A 110 7.93 16.99 -2.98
CA LEU A 110 7.16 18.13 -3.45
C LEU A 110 7.42 18.41 -4.94
N ALA A 111 8.69 18.40 -5.36
CA ALA A 111 9.07 18.63 -6.75
C ALA A 111 8.48 17.58 -7.70
N GLU A 112 8.56 16.30 -7.33
CA GLU A 112 7.98 15.21 -8.12
C GLU A 112 6.46 15.23 -8.11
N HIS A 113 5.83 15.58 -6.98
CA HIS A 113 4.37 15.73 -6.90
C HIS A 113 3.87 16.81 -7.86
N GLN A 114 4.53 17.97 -7.91
CA GLN A 114 4.18 19.04 -8.84
C GLN A 114 4.34 18.61 -10.30
N THR A 115 5.42 17.88 -10.60
CA THR A 115 5.67 17.34 -11.95
C THR A 115 4.58 16.36 -12.37
N LEU A 116 4.21 15.43 -11.48
CA LEU A 116 3.14 14.46 -11.73
C LEU A 116 1.77 15.11 -11.85
N LEU A 117 1.47 16.10 -11.01
CA LEU A 117 0.20 16.84 -11.05
C LEU A 117 0.03 17.57 -12.39
N ALA A 118 1.08 18.25 -12.86
CA ALA A 118 1.06 18.93 -14.16
C ALA A 118 0.81 17.95 -15.32
N ARG A 119 1.43 16.77 -15.27
CA ARG A 119 1.20 15.72 -16.28
C ARG A 119 -0.21 15.13 -16.21
N ALA A 120 -0.73 14.89 -15.01
CA ALA A 120 -2.09 14.38 -14.82
C ALA A 120 -3.13 15.36 -15.39
N GLN A 121 -2.97 16.66 -15.12
CA GLN A 121 -3.85 17.70 -15.65
C GLN A 121 -3.76 17.82 -17.18
N ALA A 122 -2.57 17.67 -17.77
CA ALA A 122 -2.42 17.66 -19.22
C ALA A 122 -3.13 16.45 -19.86
N HIS A 123 -3.00 15.28 -19.23
CA HIS A 123 -3.66 14.05 -19.68
C HIS A 123 -5.18 14.11 -19.55
N GLU A 124 -5.72 14.72 -18.48
CA GLU A 124 -7.17 14.96 -18.35
C GLU A 124 -7.69 15.84 -19.49
N LYS A 125 -7.00 16.94 -19.81
CA LYS A 125 -7.37 17.83 -20.91
C LYS A 125 -7.34 17.13 -22.28
N GLU A 126 -6.34 16.29 -22.52
CA GLU A 126 -6.23 15.50 -23.76
C GLU A 126 -7.38 14.48 -23.86
N SER A 127 -7.67 13.77 -22.76
CA SER A 127 -8.77 12.80 -22.68
C SER A 127 -10.15 13.46 -22.89
N GLU A 128 -10.36 14.65 -22.35
CA GLU A 128 -11.57 15.44 -22.58
C GLU A 128 -11.70 15.90 -24.04
N ASN A 129 -10.60 16.31 -24.67
CA ASN A 129 -10.59 16.77 -26.06
C ASN A 129 -10.84 15.64 -27.08
N VAL A 130 -10.57 14.39 -26.71
CA VAL A 130 -10.90 13.19 -27.52
C VAL A 130 -12.39 12.81 -27.40
N LYS A 131 -13.11 13.32 -26.38
CA LYS A 131 -14.49 12.91 -26.08
C LYS A 131 -15.56 13.85 -26.66
N ALA A 132 -15.60 14.04 -28.00
CA ALA A 132 -16.79 14.37 -28.83
C ALA A 132 -16.42 14.42 -30.34
N PRO A 133 -17.25 13.89 -31.27
CA PRO A 133 -18.68 14.17 -31.36
C PRO A 133 -19.60 13.01 -30.95
N ALA A 134 -20.83 13.38 -30.59
CA ALA A 134 -21.95 12.48 -30.30
C ALA A 134 -22.14 11.41 -31.39
N PRO A 135 -22.60 10.19 -31.05
CA PRO A 135 -22.99 9.23 -32.07
C PRO A 135 -24.10 9.86 -32.90
N ALA A 136 -23.81 10.09 -34.19
CA ALA A 136 -24.83 10.36 -35.18
C ALA A 136 -25.88 9.27 -35.04
N MET A 137 -27.14 9.66 -34.85
CA MET A 137 -28.27 8.74 -34.82
C MET A 137 -28.25 7.93 -36.12
N ILE A 138 -27.86 6.66 -36.03
CA ILE A 138 -28.12 5.70 -37.08
C ILE A 138 -29.59 5.32 -36.92
N GLU A 139 -30.37 5.75 -37.90
CA GLU A 139 -31.77 5.38 -38.09
C GLU A 139 -31.97 3.87 -37.93
N SER A 140 -32.87 3.48 -37.03
CA SER A 140 -33.16 2.09 -36.70
C SER A 140 -33.88 1.38 -37.85
N ALA A 141 -33.20 0.44 -38.51
CA ALA A 141 -33.84 -0.56 -39.37
C ALA A 141 -34.39 -1.73 -38.51
N PRO A 142 -35.56 -2.31 -38.86
CA PRO A 142 -36.31 -3.24 -38.00
C PRO A 142 -35.67 -4.64 -37.88
N PRO A 143 -36.01 -5.42 -36.84
CA PRO A 143 -35.31 -6.66 -36.52
C PRO A 143 -35.74 -7.81 -37.46
N ALA A 144 -34.75 -8.38 -38.17
CA ALA A 144 -34.92 -9.62 -38.90
C ALA A 144 -34.77 -10.83 -37.94
N THR A 145 -35.92 -11.45 -37.67
CA THR A 145 -36.20 -12.88 -37.47
C THR A 145 -35.15 -13.79 -36.82
N THR A 146 -35.52 -14.23 -35.61
CA THR A 146 -35.16 -15.47 -34.91
C THR A 146 -34.75 -16.64 -35.81
N VAL A 147 -33.53 -17.18 -35.60
CA VAL A 147 -33.20 -18.56 -36.00
C VAL A 147 -32.78 -19.36 -34.77
N THR A 148 -33.59 -20.37 -34.48
CA THR A 148 -33.46 -21.31 -33.37
C THR A 148 -32.61 -22.52 -33.78
N ARG A 149 -31.64 -22.88 -32.90
CA ARG A 149 -31.00 -24.18 -32.65
C ARG A 149 -30.33 -24.96 -33.80
N SER A 150 -29.09 -25.39 -33.52
CA SER A 150 -28.80 -26.83 -33.37
C SER A 150 -27.57 -27.09 -32.50
N ARG A 151 -27.65 -28.17 -31.73
CA ARG A 151 -26.81 -28.57 -30.61
C ARG A 151 -25.78 -29.59 -31.11
N GLY A 152 -24.56 -29.15 -31.42
CA GLY A 152 -23.43 -30.01 -31.80
C GLY A 152 -22.44 -30.15 -30.66
N LYS A 153 -22.44 -31.33 -30.02
CA LYS A 153 -21.55 -31.71 -28.91
C LYS A 153 -20.16 -32.05 -29.48
N THR A 154 -19.12 -31.30 -29.13
CA THR A 154 -17.73 -31.78 -29.28
C THR A 154 -16.90 -31.21 -28.13
N GLU A 155 -16.62 -32.08 -27.17
CA GLU A 155 -15.72 -31.82 -26.06
C GLU A 155 -14.29 -31.62 -26.59
N ARG A 156 -13.74 -30.41 -26.44
CA ARG A 156 -12.32 -30.15 -26.63
C ARG A 156 -11.63 -30.19 -25.28
N LYS A 157 -11.02 -31.33 -24.99
CA LYS A 157 -10.19 -31.64 -23.83
C LYS A 157 -9.03 -30.64 -23.72
N LEU A 158 -8.98 -29.85 -22.65
CA LEU A 158 -7.83 -29.02 -22.30
C LEU A 158 -6.61 -29.93 -22.05
N LYS A 159 -5.51 -29.69 -22.77
CA LYS A 159 -4.19 -30.21 -22.41
C LYS A 159 -3.49 -29.21 -21.50
N LEU A 160 -3.31 -29.61 -20.25
CA LEU A 160 -2.42 -28.97 -19.29
C LEU A 160 -0.98 -29.24 -19.74
N VAL A 161 -0.24 -28.20 -20.15
CA VAL A 161 1.20 -28.28 -20.38
C VAL A 161 1.88 -27.93 -19.05
N ALA A 162 2.48 -28.94 -18.42
CA ALA A 162 3.33 -28.76 -17.26
C ALA A 162 4.63 -28.11 -17.70
N ASP A 163 4.81 -26.83 -17.39
CA ASP A 163 6.09 -26.17 -17.62
C ASP A 163 7.05 -26.60 -16.53
N THR A 164 8.13 -27.23 -16.98
CA THR A 164 9.09 -27.94 -16.14
C THR A 164 10.14 -26.96 -15.65
N ALA A 165 10.35 -26.94 -14.34
CA ALA A 165 11.35 -26.11 -13.66
C ALA A 165 12.76 -26.31 -14.25
N ALA A 166 13.36 -25.23 -14.73
CA ALA A 166 14.78 -25.17 -15.10
C ALA A 166 15.60 -24.64 -13.92
N ALA A 167 16.53 -25.46 -13.43
CA ALA A 167 17.45 -25.15 -12.33
C ALA A 167 18.50 -24.07 -12.69
N PRO A 168 18.97 -23.25 -11.72
CA PRO A 168 19.99 -22.26 -11.99
C PRO A 168 21.40 -22.87 -12.06
N ARG A 169 22.12 -22.55 -13.15
CA ARG A 169 23.55 -22.85 -13.35
C ARG A 169 24.41 -22.09 -12.32
N LYS A 170 25.23 -22.84 -11.58
CA LYS A 170 26.29 -22.33 -10.70
C LYS A 170 27.31 -21.49 -11.51
N ARG A 171 27.48 -20.22 -11.14
CA ARG A 171 28.64 -19.40 -11.56
C ARG A 171 29.84 -19.76 -10.67
N ALA A 172 30.91 -20.24 -11.30
CA ALA A 172 32.17 -20.56 -10.65
C ALA A 172 32.94 -19.29 -10.25
N ALA A 173 33.60 -19.37 -9.10
CA ALA A 173 34.49 -18.36 -8.56
C ALA A 173 35.78 -18.23 -9.40
N ALA A 174 36.22 -17.00 -9.64
CA ALA A 174 37.58 -16.70 -10.06
C ALA A 174 38.22 -15.80 -9.01
N ARG A 175 39.10 -16.41 -8.20
CA ARG A 175 39.95 -15.75 -7.21
C ARG A 175 41.30 -15.53 -7.86
N THR A 176 41.64 -14.29 -8.22
CA THR A 176 43.01 -13.89 -8.54
C THR A 176 43.55 -12.97 -7.46
N ARG A 177 44.45 -13.57 -6.69
CA ARG A 177 45.40 -12.95 -5.75
C ARG A 177 46.36 -12.08 -6.58
N ARG A 178 46.57 -10.82 -6.20
CA ARG A 178 47.81 -10.11 -6.52
C ARG A 178 48.32 -9.40 -5.27
N ALA A 179 49.56 -9.73 -4.93
CA ALA A 179 50.38 -9.08 -3.94
C ALA A 179 50.81 -7.69 -4.44
N GLY A 180 51.02 -6.80 -3.48
CA GLY A 180 51.43 -5.41 -3.63
C GLY A 180 51.18 -4.73 -2.30
#